data_AF-A0A8J3FRC4-F1
#
_entry.id   AF-A0A8J3FRC4-F1
#
_cell.length_a   1.000
_cell.length_b   1.000
_cell.length_c   1.000
_cell.angle_alpha   90.00
_cell.angle_beta   90.00
_cell.angle_gamma   90.00
#
_symmetry.space_group_name_H-M   'P 1'
#
loop_
_entity.id
_entity.type
_entity.pdbx_description
1 polymer ?
#
loop_
_entity_poly.entity_id
_entity_poly.type
_entity_poly.pdbx_seq_one_letter_code
_entity_poly.pdbx_strand_id
1 'polypeptide(L)'
;MGTPSALEIKAIGRLADAGWQVAVRADFDQAGLQHVASLLAGIPSAFTWRMNAADYLGSLAGSAPGRTRLDTVALPATAWDPNLRVVMTKSGYAAYEEALIDQLLDDLLKHATTV
;
A
#
# COMPACT_ATOMS: atom_id res chain seq x y z
N MET A 1 -8.13 8.74 -12.49
CA MET A 1 -8.52 7.34 -12.68
C MET A 1 -7.58 6.50 -11.84
N GLY A 2 -8.11 5.70 -10.91
CA GLY A 2 -7.34 4.92 -9.93
C GLY A 2 -7.72 5.21 -8.48
N THR A 3 -7.95 6.48 -8.12
CA THR A 3 -8.28 6.86 -6.73
C THR A 3 -9.66 6.35 -6.32
N PRO A 4 -9.78 5.59 -5.21
CA PRO A 4 -11.07 5.15 -4.70
C PRO A 4 -12.00 6.34 -4.47
N SER A 5 -13.19 6.26 -5.05
CA SER A 5 -14.26 7.23 -4.84
C SER A 5 -14.81 7.13 -3.42
N ALA A 6 -15.48 8.20 -2.97
CA ALA A 6 -16.17 8.18 -1.68
C ALA A 6 -17.22 7.05 -1.57
N LEU A 7 -17.84 6.65 -2.69
CA LEU A 7 -18.78 5.55 -2.71
C LEU A 7 -18.09 4.20 -2.49
N GLU A 8 -16.94 3.96 -3.12
CA GLU A 8 -16.16 2.74 -2.95
C GLU A 8 -15.60 2.65 -1.52
N ILE A 9 -15.04 3.74 -0.99
CA ILE A 9 -14.56 3.82 0.39
C ILE A 9 -15.70 3.49 1.37
N LYS A 10 -16.89 4.07 1.17
CA LYS A 10 -18.06 3.76 2.01
C LYS A 10 -18.51 2.31 1.89
N ALA A 11 -18.45 1.73 0.70
CA ALA A 11 -18.82 0.33 0.48
C ALA A 11 -17.88 -0.62 1.23
N ILE A 12 -16.56 -0.39 1.16
CA ILE A 12 -15.56 -1.17 1.91
C ILE A 12 -15.72 -0.92 3.42
N GLY A 13 -15.98 0.32 3.85
CA GLY A 13 -16.24 0.66 5.25
C GLY A 13 -17.39 -0.15 5.86
N ARG A 14 -18.45 -0.43 5.09
CA ARG A 14 -19.56 -1.30 5.56
C ARG A 14 -19.14 -2.75 5.80
N LEU A 15 -18.11 -3.26 5.13
CA LEU A 15 -17.55 -4.59 5.43
C LEU A 15 -16.82 -4.54 6.78
N ALA A 16 -16.06 -3.46 7.03
CA ALA A 16 -15.41 -3.26 8.32
C ALA A 16 -16.43 -3.14 9.47
N ASP A 17 -17.53 -2.39 9.27
CA ASP A 17 -18.64 -2.29 10.22
C ASP A 17 -19.31 -3.64 10.49
N ALA A 18 -19.30 -4.55 9.50
CA ALA A 18 -19.80 -5.91 9.63
C ALA A 18 -18.78 -6.87 10.29
N GLY A 19 -17.64 -6.37 10.78
CA GLY A 19 -16.63 -7.14 11.49
C GLY A 19 -15.51 -7.71 10.63
N TRP A 20 -15.43 -7.35 9.34
CA TRP A 20 -14.32 -7.78 8.48
C TRP A 20 -13.06 -7.00 8.81
N GLN A 21 -11.91 -7.68 8.77
CA GLN A 21 -10.62 -7.01 8.81
C GLN A 21 -10.29 -6.47 7.42
N VAL A 22 -10.04 -5.16 7.31
CA VAL A 22 -9.72 -4.49 6.04
C VAL A 22 -8.25 -4.11 6.04
N ALA A 23 -7.45 -4.91 5.34
CA ALA A 23 -6.03 -4.64 5.12
C ALA A 23 -5.85 -4.04 3.71
N VAL A 24 -5.15 -2.91 3.61
CA VAL A 24 -5.03 -2.13 2.36
C VAL A 24 -3.58 -2.05 1.88
N ARG A 25 -3.38 -2.20 0.57
CA ARG A 25 -2.09 -2.06 -0.12
C ARG A 25 -2.30 -1.48 -1.52
N ALA A 26 -1.22 -0.99 -2.12
CA ALA A 26 -1.15 -0.58 -3.52
C ALA A 26 0.33 -0.54 -3.94
N ASP A 27 0.60 -0.17 -5.19
CA ASP A 27 1.96 0.12 -5.65
C ASP A 27 2.63 1.22 -4.82
N PHE A 28 3.96 1.14 -4.70
CA PHE A 28 4.79 2.19 -4.13
C PHE A 28 5.05 3.30 -5.16
N ASP A 29 3.99 4.02 -5.52
CA ASP A 29 4.03 5.21 -6.36
C ASP A 29 3.13 6.33 -5.81
N GLN A 30 3.06 7.47 -6.50
CA GLN A 30 2.24 8.59 -6.06
C GLN A 30 0.75 8.21 -5.93
N ALA A 31 0.21 7.45 -6.88
CA ALA A 31 -1.21 7.09 -6.90
C ALA A 31 -1.51 6.07 -5.81
N GLY A 32 -0.71 5.01 -5.69
CA GLY A 32 -0.85 3.99 -4.67
C GLY A 32 -0.78 4.56 -3.26
N LEU A 33 0.15 5.48 -2.98
CA LEU A 33 0.18 6.18 -1.69
C LEU A 33 -1.09 7.01 -1.45
N GLN A 34 -1.63 7.67 -2.47
CA GLN A 34 -2.91 8.41 -2.36
C GLN A 34 -4.08 7.46 -2.10
N HIS A 35 -4.14 6.30 -2.77
CA HIS A 35 -5.20 5.32 -2.60
C HIS A 35 -5.23 4.78 -1.16
N VAL A 36 -4.06 4.39 -0.65
CA VAL A 36 -3.91 3.90 0.74
C VAL A 36 -4.28 5.00 1.73
N ALA A 37 -3.79 6.22 1.54
CA ALA A 37 -4.13 7.35 2.41
C ALA A 37 -5.64 7.62 2.45
N SER A 38 -6.32 7.60 1.29
CA SER A 38 -7.77 7.82 1.20
C SER A 38 -8.57 6.71 1.92
N LEU A 39 -8.17 5.44 1.77
CA LEU A 39 -8.82 4.33 2.45
C LEU A 39 -8.65 4.40 3.97
N LEU A 40 -7.43 4.66 4.46
CA LEU A 40 -7.16 4.78 5.90
C LEU A 40 -7.90 5.97 6.53
N ALA A 41 -8.01 7.09 5.80
CA ALA A 41 -8.76 8.24 6.28
C ALA A 41 -10.28 7.99 6.33
N GLY A 42 -10.80 7.21 5.39
CA GLY A 42 -12.23 6.91 5.29
C GLY A 42 -12.71 5.72 6.11
N ILE A 43 -11.80 4.83 6.53
CA ILE A 43 -12.11 3.58 7.23
C ILE A 43 -11.18 3.47 8.45
N PRO A 44 -11.59 3.96 9.64
CA PRO A 44 -10.71 4.06 10.81
C PRO A 44 -10.13 2.73 11.32
N SER A 45 -10.81 1.61 11.06
CA SER A 45 -10.36 0.27 11.45
C SER A 45 -9.49 -0.41 10.39
N ALA A 46 -9.33 0.18 9.20
CA ALA A 46 -8.44 -0.34 8.19
C ALA A 46 -6.97 -0.14 8.57
N PHE A 47 -6.10 -1.03 8.11
CA PHE A 47 -4.67 -0.97 8.35
C PHE A 47 -3.89 -1.33 7.10
N THR A 48 -2.62 -0.97 7.05
CA THR A 48 -1.77 -1.26 5.89
C THR A 48 -1.31 -2.71 5.85
N TRP A 49 -1.30 -3.31 4.66
CA TRP A 49 -0.76 -4.65 4.42
C TRP A 49 0.55 -4.57 3.64
N ARG A 50 1.66 -4.82 4.33
CA ARG A 50 3.02 -4.74 3.75
C ARG A 50 3.28 -3.43 2.98
N MET A 51 2.89 -2.30 3.58
CA MET A 51 3.02 -0.98 2.99
C MET A 51 3.87 -0.07 3.89
N ASN A 52 5.10 -0.49 4.19
CA ASN A 52 6.05 0.31 4.97
C ASN A 52 7.40 0.45 4.23
N ALA A 53 8.32 1.21 4.83
CA ALA A 53 9.64 1.48 4.28
C ALA A 53 10.45 0.19 3.99
N ALA A 54 10.34 -0.84 4.84
CA ALA A 54 11.06 -2.10 4.65
C ALA A 54 10.48 -2.89 3.47
N ASP A 55 9.16 -2.96 3.33
CA ASP A 55 8.50 -3.62 2.20
C ASP A 55 8.83 -2.91 0.88
N TYR A 56 8.88 -1.58 0.87
CA TYR A 56 9.34 -0.81 -0.28
C TYR A 56 10.78 -1.19 -0.67
N LEU A 57 11.72 -1.18 0.28
CA LEU A 57 13.10 -1.56 0.00
C LEU A 57 13.22 -3.01 -0.49
N GLY A 58 12.39 -3.92 0.04
CA GLY A 58 12.28 -5.31 -0.43
C GLY A 58 11.82 -5.39 -1.88
N SER A 59 10.79 -4.64 -2.26
CA SER A 59 10.28 -4.61 -3.65
C SER A 59 11.30 -4.08 -4.66
N LEU A 60 12.22 -3.21 -4.23
CA LEU A 60 13.32 -2.73 -5.08
C LEU A 60 14.40 -3.80 -5.33
N ALA A 61 14.56 -4.82 -4.47
CA ALA A 61 15.61 -5.82 -4.63
C ALA A 61 15.34 -6.79 -5.80
N GLY A 62 14.07 -7.09 -6.09
CA GLY A 62 13.66 -7.99 -7.18
C GLY A 62 13.41 -7.30 -8.54
N SER A 63 13.45 -5.97 -8.59
CA SER A 63 13.04 -5.21 -9.77
C SER A 63 14.14 -5.11 -10.86
N ALA A 64 13.85 -5.60 -12.06
CA ALA A 64 14.69 -5.56 -13.27
C ALA A 64 15.03 -4.12 -13.76
N PRO A 65 15.98 -3.95 -14.71
CA PRO A 65 16.20 -2.64 -15.36
C PRO A 65 14.93 -2.11 -16.03
N GLY A 66 14.71 -0.79 -15.96
CA GLY A 66 13.51 -0.12 -16.49
C GLY A 66 12.55 0.47 -15.45
N ARG A 67 13.01 0.73 -14.22
CA ARG A 67 12.17 1.30 -13.14
C ARG A 67 11.63 2.67 -13.49
N THR A 68 10.34 2.87 -13.23
CA THR A 68 9.68 4.16 -13.31
C THR A 68 10.25 5.12 -12.26
N ARG A 69 10.64 6.32 -12.69
CA ARG A 69 11.10 7.40 -11.80
C ARG A 69 9.89 8.02 -11.08
N LEU A 70 10.03 8.28 -9.79
CA LEU A 70 9.03 9.02 -9.05
C LEU A 70 9.21 10.53 -9.28
N ASP A 71 8.09 11.25 -9.32
CA ASP A 71 8.10 12.65 -8.93
C ASP A 71 8.19 12.71 -7.41
N THR A 72 9.42 12.85 -6.90
CA THR A 72 9.69 12.84 -5.46
C THR A 72 9.15 14.08 -4.74
N VAL A 73 8.81 15.14 -5.46
CA VAL A 73 8.26 16.38 -4.89
C VAL A 73 6.76 16.21 -4.63
N ALA A 74 6.07 15.49 -5.51
CA ALA A 74 4.63 15.28 -5.46
C ALA A 74 4.19 14.07 -4.60
N LEU A 75 5.13 13.34 -3.97
CA LEU A 75 4.78 12.23 -3.09
C LEU A 75 3.95 12.71 -1.88
N PRO A 76 2.76 12.10 -1.63
CA PRO A 76 1.93 12.45 -0.49
C PRO A 76 2.60 12.05 0.83
N ALA A 77 2.07 12.56 1.94
CA ALA A 77 2.51 12.13 3.27
C ALA A 77 2.06 10.69 3.55
N THR A 78 2.92 9.91 4.19
CA THR A 78 2.66 8.51 4.57
C THR A 78 2.42 8.44 6.08
N ALA A 79 1.26 8.87 6.55
CA ALA A 79 0.99 9.00 7.99
C ALA A 79 1.11 7.67 8.77
N TRP A 80 0.88 6.53 8.10
CA TRP A 80 1.03 5.19 8.68
C TRP A 80 2.49 4.75 8.85
N ASP A 81 3.41 5.33 8.07
CA ASP A 81 4.86 5.14 8.20
C ASP A 81 5.57 6.37 7.61
N PRO A 82 5.93 7.37 8.44
CA PRO A 82 6.60 8.58 7.96
C PRO A 82 7.94 8.31 7.27
N ASN A 83 8.61 7.20 7.58
CA ASN A 83 9.89 6.84 6.97
C ASN A 83 9.74 6.35 5.54
N LEU A 84 8.57 5.82 5.15
CA LEU A 84 8.29 5.34 3.80
C LEU A 84 8.52 6.43 2.75
N ARG A 85 7.93 7.62 2.92
CA ARG A 85 8.17 8.74 2.01
C ARG A 85 9.65 9.10 1.92
N VAL A 86 10.37 9.09 3.05
CA VAL A 86 11.81 9.43 3.09
C VAL A 86 12.62 8.45 2.24
N VAL A 87 12.41 7.14 2.41
CA VAL A 87 13.15 6.13 1.63
C VAL A 87 12.76 6.12 0.15
N MET A 88 11.48 6.39 -0.16
CA MET A 88 11.00 6.51 -1.55
C MET A 88 11.61 7.74 -2.24
N THR A 89 11.67 8.88 -1.56
CA THR A 89 12.34 10.08 -2.07
C THR A 89 13.84 9.84 -2.29
N LYS A 90 14.52 9.19 -1.33
CA LYS A 90 15.96 8.89 -1.45
C LYS A 90 16.27 7.94 -2.61
N SER A 91 15.42 6.94 -2.81
CA SER A 91 15.61 5.95 -3.88
C SER A 91 15.18 6.49 -5.24
N GLY A 92 14.09 7.27 -5.29
CA GLY A 92 13.60 7.96 -6.49
C GLY A 92 12.92 7.07 -7.52
N TYR A 93 12.52 5.85 -7.15
CA TYR A 93 11.92 4.86 -8.03
C TYR A 93 10.60 4.33 -7.48
N ALA A 94 9.63 4.14 -8.36
CA ALA A 94 8.41 3.41 -8.04
C ALA A 94 8.75 1.91 -7.87
N ALA A 95 7.91 1.21 -7.14
CA ALA A 95 7.97 -0.24 -7.06
C ALA A 95 6.55 -0.83 -7.09
N TYR A 96 6.40 -1.91 -7.86
CA TYR A 96 5.11 -2.55 -8.09
C TYR A 96 4.80 -3.59 -7.00
N GLU A 97 3.53 -3.79 -6.73
CA GLU A 97 3.09 -4.71 -5.68
C GLU A 97 3.43 -6.18 -5.96
N GLU A 98 3.53 -6.58 -7.22
CA GLU A 98 3.86 -7.94 -7.66
C GLU A 98 5.30 -8.32 -7.31
N ALA A 99 6.17 -7.36 -7.04
CA ALA A 99 7.52 -7.63 -6.53
C ALA A 99 7.51 -8.28 -5.13
N LEU A 100 6.36 -8.27 -4.44
CA LEU A 100 6.15 -8.91 -3.14
C LEU A 100 5.19 -10.11 -3.22
N ILE A 101 4.86 -10.61 -4.42
CA ILE A 101 3.77 -11.58 -4.60
C ILE A 101 3.90 -12.83 -3.72
N ASP A 102 5.12 -13.37 -3.59
CA ASP A 102 5.37 -14.55 -2.77
C ASP A 102 5.06 -14.27 -1.29
N GLN A 103 5.49 -13.11 -0.77
CA GLN A 103 5.23 -12.70 0.61
C GLN A 103 3.74 -12.44 0.86
N LEU A 104 3.01 -11.93 -0.13
CA LEU A 104 1.57 -11.69 -0.01
C LEU A 104 0.79 -12.99 0.01
N LEU A 105 1.14 -13.94 -0.85
CA LEU A 105 0.52 -15.26 -0.85
C LEU A 105 0.80 -15.99 0.46
N ASP A 106 2.03 -15.91 0.97
CA ASP A 106 2.40 -16.48 2.27
C ASP A 106 1.57 -15.92 3.42
N ASP A 107 1.34 -14.61 3.47
CA ASP A 107 0.51 -13.99 4.50
C ASP A 107 -0.93 -14.51 4.43
N LEU A 108 -1.52 -14.56 3.24
CA LEU A 108 -2.89 -15.06 3.04
C LEU A 108 -3.03 -16.53 3.45
N LEU A 109 -2.06 -17.38 3.11
CA LEU A 109 -2.06 -18.80 3.48
C LEU A 109 -1.95 -19.00 5.00
N LYS A 110 -1.13 -18.19 5.69
CA LYS A 110 -1.03 -18.23 7.15
C LYS A 110 -2.33 -17.81 7.83
N HIS A 111 -3.00 -16.79 7.31
CA HIS A 111 -4.28 -16.33 7.85
C HIS A 111 -5.45 -17.27 7.54
N ALA A 112 -5.42 -18.00 6.42
CA ALA A 112 -6.44 -19.00 6.07
C ALA A 112 -6.46 -20.22 7.02
N THR A 113 -5.35 -20.48 7.73
CA THR A 113 -5.20 -21.67 8.59
C THR A 113 -5.66 -21.42 10.04
N THR A 114 -6.12 -20.21 10.37
CA THR A 114 -6.49 -19.80 11.75
C THR A 114 -8.01 -19.71 11.96
N VAL A 115 -8.81 -20.52 11.25
CA VAL A 115 -10.28 -20.62 11.44
C VAL A 115 -10.63 -21.87 12.23
#